data_AF-T0ZBT9-F1
#
_entry.id   AF-T0ZBT9-F1
#
_cell.length_a   1.000
_cell.length_b   1.000
_cell.length_c   1.000
_cell.angle_alpha   90.00
_cell.angle_beta   90.00
_cell.angle_gamma   90.00
#
_symmetry.space_group_name_H-M   'P 1'
#
loop_
_entity.id
_entity.type
_entity.pdbx_description
1 polymer ?
#
loop_
_entity_poly.entity_id
_entity_poly.type
_entity_poly.pdbx_seq_one_letter_code
_entity_poly.pdbx_strand_id
1 'polypeptide(L)'
;TAGANPEQTIDFAVLIHEIHASGAVDSSGNPRYPNGLTICSYGARPTTFDVAFPGNLEDCNACHVNKSYYPVSGPQLLGPTIESNNRTTLTDDVAISPNAAICSSCHTSQTAKEHMIQNGGNFAAGKTAAGALVSSSVETCALCHGPGGIADVAVMHDLANFPNNSD
;
A
#
# COMPACT_ATOMS: atom_id res chain seq x y z
N THR A 1 -23.89 9.37 -8.04
CA THR A 1 -23.59 8.54 -6.85
C THR A 1 -22.55 7.53 -7.25
N ALA A 2 -21.40 7.48 -6.57
CA ALA A 2 -20.55 6.29 -6.65
C ALA A 2 -21.40 5.14 -6.10
N GLY A 3 -21.90 4.30 -7.01
CA GLY A 3 -22.89 3.27 -6.69
C GLY A 3 -22.22 2.10 -6.00
N ALA A 4 -22.79 1.66 -4.87
CA ALA A 4 -22.60 0.36 -4.18
C ALA A 4 -21.17 -0.12 -3.83
N ASN A 5 -20.12 0.46 -4.39
CA ASN A 5 -18.73 0.08 -4.17
C ASN A 5 -18.00 1.25 -3.52
N PRO A 6 -17.35 1.06 -2.35
CA PRO A 6 -16.53 2.10 -1.73
C PRO A 6 -15.41 2.53 -2.67
N GLU A 7 -15.01 3.79 -2.61
CA GLU A 7 -13.87 4.30 -3.37
C GLU A 7 -12.62 3.44 -3.12
N GLN A 8 -11.87 3.18 -4.18
CA GLN A 8 -10.61 2.45 -4.12
C GLN A 8 -9.52 3.40 -4.60
N THR A 9 -8.36 3.37 -3.96
CA THR A 9 -7.25 4.19 -4.42
C THR A 9 -6.71 3.67 -5.75
N ILE A 10 -6.32 4.58 -6.63
CA ILE A 10 -5.60 4.28 -7.88
C ILE A 10 -4.16 4.77 -7.84
N ASP A 11 -3.64 5.03 -6.63
CA ASP A 11 -2.20 5.25 -6.44
C ASP A 11 -1.42 4.07 -7.01
N PHE A 12 -0.38 4.36 -7.79
CA PHE A 12 0.27 3.34 -8.61
C PHE A 12 0.89 2.23 -7.77
N ALA A 13 1.58 2.57 -6.68
CA ALA A 13 2.23 1.58 -5.83
C ALA A 13 1.19 0.70 -5.14
N VAL A 14 0.14 1.31 -4.56
CA VAL A 14 -0.93 0.57 -3.89
C VAL A 14 -1.69 -0.33 -4.87
N LEU A 15 -2.15 0.22 -6.00
CA LEU A 15 -2.95 -0.50 -6.98
C LEU A 15 -2.21 -1.73 -7.53
N ILE A 16 -0.94 -1.56 -7.89
CA ILE A 16 -0.13 -2.66 -8.43
C ILE A 16 0.07 -3.75 -7.38
N HIS A 17 0.35 -3.40 -6.13
CA HIS A 17 0.43 -4.40 -5.06
C HIS A 17 -0.90 -5.12 -4.84
N GLU A 18 -2.02 -4.40 -4.76
CA GLU A 18 -3.33 -5.01 -4.53
C GLU A 18 -3.76 -5.93 -5.67
N ILE A 19 -3.49 -5.57 -6.93
CA ILE A 19 -3.79 -6.44 -8.09
C ILE A 19 -3.01 -7.74 -7.98
N HIS A 20 -1.70 -7.69 -7.72
CA HIS A 20 -0.88 -8.92 -7.65
C HIS A 20 -1.20 -9.74 -6.39
N ALA A 21 -1.55 -9.08 -5.29
CA ALA A 21 -2.01 -9.74 -4.06
C ALA A 21 -3.50 -10.13 -4.09
N SER A 22 -4.22 -9.92 -5.20
CA SER A 22 -5.68 -10.09 -5.24
C SER A 22 -6.14 -11.52 -4.98
N GLY A 23 -5.40 -12.50 -5.50
CA GLY A 23 -5.61 -13.94 -5.25
C GLY A 23 -4.85 -14.50 -4.04
N ALA A 24 -4.19 -13.64 -3.24
CA ALA A 24 -3.41 -14.10 -2.08
C ALA A 24 -4.31 -14.60 -0.94
N VAL A 25 -3.86 -15.64 -0.26
CA VAL A 25 -4.51 -16.19 0.94
C VAL A 25 -3.65 -15.97 2.18
N ASP A 26 -4.27 -15.78 3.32
CA ASP A 26 -3.58 -15.76 4.61
C ASP A 26 -3.11 -17.17 5.02
N SER A 27 -2.41 -17.26 6.16
CA SER A 27 -1.93 -18.54 6.71
C SER A 27 -3.04 -19.55 7.04
N SER A 28 -4.29 -19.09 7.14
CA SER A 28 -5.47 -19.92 7.35
C SER A 28 -6.19 -20.29 6.05
N GLY A 29 -5.64 -19.90 4.90
CA GLY A 29 -6.20 -20.15 3.58
C GLY A 29 -7.34 -19.21 3.20
N ASN A 30 -7.61 -18.15 3.99
CA ASN A 30 -8.66 -17.20 3.64
C ASN A 30 -8.12 -16.22 2.59
N PRO A 31 -8.85 -16.00 1.49
CA PRO A 31 -8.47 -15.00 0.51
C PRO A 31 -8.55 -13.61 1.12
N ARG A 32 -7.55 -12.79 0.81
CA ARG A 32 -7.57 -11.36 1.17
C ARG A 32 -8.78 -10.66 0.56
N TYR A 33 -9.04 -10.93 -0.72
CA TYR A 33 -10.22 -10.44 -1.44
C TYR A 33 -11.08 -11.64 -1.85
N PRO A 34 -12.10 -12.02 -1.06
CA PRO A 34 -12.92 -13.20 -1.34
C PRO A 34 -13.60 -13.21 -2.71
N ASN A 35 -13.79 -12.04 -3.31
CA ASN A 35 -14.41 -11.88 -4.64
C ASN A 35 -13.47 -11.17 -5.63
N GLY A 36 -12.15 -11.19 -5.38
CA GLY A 36 -11.16 -10.40 -6.12
C GLY A 36 -11.20 -8.90 -5.79
N LEU A 37 -10.16 -8.18 -6.19
CA LEU A 37 -10.07 -6.72 -6.06
C LEU A 37 -10.93 -6.07 -7.14
N THR A 38 -11.93 -5.26 -6.75
CA THR A 38 -12.80 -4.58 -7.72
C THR A 38 -12.54 -3.08 -7.76
N ILE A 39 -12.13 -2.59 -8.92
CA ILE A 39 -11.91 -1.16 -9.19
C ILE A 39 -13.01 -0.65 -10.13
N CYS A 40 -13.62 0.49 -9.80
CA CYS A 40 -14.62 1.12 -10.66
C CYS A 40 -13.95 2.04 -11.69
N SER A 41 -14.02 1.65 -12.96
CA SER A 41 -13.52 2.41 -14.11
C SER A 41 -14.49 3.51 -14.55
N TYR A 42 -14.16 4.18 -15.67
CA TYR A 42 -15.01 5.21 -16.29
C TYR A 42 -16.47 4.76 -16.45
N GLY A 43 -17.40 5.64 -16.06
CA GLY A 43 -18.84 5.36 -16.11
C GLY A 43 -19.32 4.40 -15.00
N ALA A 44 -18.59 4.28 -13.89
CA ALA A 44 -18.89 3.39 -12.77
C ALA A 44 -18.96 1.90 -13.18
N ARG A 45 -18.10 1.51 -14.13
CA ARG A 45 -18.02 0.13 -14.62
C ARG A 45 -17.06 -0.66 -13.72
N PRO A 46 -17.52 -1.72 -13.04
CA PRO A 46 -16.62 -2.53 -12.21
C PRO A 46 -15.65 -3.32 -13.09
N THR A 47 -14.40 -3.38 -12.66
CA THR A 47 -13.35 -4.26 -13.20
C THR A 47 -12.78 -5.04 -12.03
N THR A 48 -12.94 -6.36 -12.05
CA THR A 48 -12.49 -7.24 -10.98
C THR A 48 -11.20 -7.94 -11.39
N PHE A 49 -10.20 -7.85 -10.53
CA PHE A 49 -8.93 -8.55 -10.62
C PHE A 49 -8.94 -9.71 -9.63
N ASP A 50 -8.87 -10.92 -10.15
CA ASP A 50 -8.64 -12.15 -9.40
C ASP A 50 -7.41 -12.82 -10.03
N VAL A 51 -6.24 -12.40 -9.58
CA VAL A 51 -4.95 -12.74 -10.18
C VAL A 51 -4.20 -13.67 -9.26
N ALA A 52 -3.87 -14.85 -9.78
CA ALA A 52 -2.82 -15.68 -9.21
C ALA A 52 -1.46 -15.18 -9.73
N PHE A 53 -0.73 -14.44 -8.90
CA PHE A 53 0.61 -14.00 -9.25
C PHE A 53 1.52 -15.22 -9.48
N PRO A 54 2.22 -15.31 -10.63
CA PRO A 54 3.01 -16.50 -10.96
C PRO A 54 4.31 -16.62 -10.16
N GLY A 55 4.79 -15.50 -9.59
CA GLY A 55 5.97 -15.45 -8.72
C GLY A 55 5.62 -15.57 -7.24
N ASN A 56 6.61 -15.36 -6.38
CA ASN A 56 6.36 -15.18 -4.95
C ASN A 56 6.03 -13.71 -4.69
N LEU A 57 4.92 -13.43 -4.01
CA LEU A 57 4.53 -12.06 -3.65
C LEU A 57 5.50 -11.39 -2.68
N GLU A 58 6.27 -12.18 -1.92
CA GLU A 58 7.32 -11.71 -1.04
C GLU A 58 8.60 -11.34 -1.80
N ASP A 59 8.76 -11.78 -3.06
CA ASP A 59 9.90 -11.43 -3.91
C ASP A 59 9.74 -10.02 -4.48
N CYS A 60 10.13 -9.01 -3.69
CA CYS A 60 10.10 -7.62 -4.13
C CYS A 60 10.94 -7.38 -5.39
N ASN A 61 11.99 -8.17 -5.63
CA ASN A 61 12.87 -8.03 -6.79
C ASN A 61 12.22 -8.46 -8.11
N ALA A 62 11.04 -9.10 -8.06
CA ALA A 62 10.23 -9.37 -9.25
C ALA A 62 9.82 -8.07 -9.99
N CYS A 63 9.74 -6.93 -9.26
CA CYS A 63 9.37 -5.63 -9.81
C CYS A 63 10.33 -4.50 -9.41
N HIS A 64 10.77 -4.48 -8.15
CA HIS A 64 11.63 -3.42 -7.63
C HIS A 64 13.09 -3.64 -8.03
N VAL A 65 13.71 -2.58 -8.56
CA VAL A 65 15.14 -2.54 -8.88
C VAL A 65 15.88 -1.64 -7.90
N ASN A 66 17.20 -1.80 -7.80
CA ASN A 66 18.09 -0.91 -7.02
C ASN A 66 17.63 -0.64 -5.58
N LYS A 67 17.05 -1.66 -4.92
CA LYS A 67 16.54 -1.55 -3.54
C LYS A 67 15.44 -0.51 -3.35
N SER A 68 14.66 -0.22 -4.40
CA SER A 68 13.54 0.72 -4.38
C SER A 68 12.33 0.27 -3.55
N TYR A 69 12.41 -0.91 -2.90
CA TYR A 69 11.38 -1.45 -2.00
C TYR A 69 11.49 -0.95 -0.55
N TYR A 70 12.55 -0.20 -0.21
CA TYR A 70 12.70 0.34 1.15
C TYR A 70 11.75 1.51 1.41
N PRO A 71 11.29 1.69 2.67
CA PRO A 71 10.49 2.84 3.04
C PRO A 71 11.20 4.14 2.71
N VAL A 72 10.46 5.06 2.12
CA VAL A 72 10.97 6.36 1.69
C VAL A 72 10.77 7.39 2.80
N SER A 73 11.75 8.24 3.02
CA SER A 73 11.67 9.35 3.96
C SER A 73 11.74 10.68 3.20
N GLY A 74 10.88 11.63 3.57
CA GLY A 74 10.94 12.99 3.03
C GLY A 74 9.59 13.68 2.90
N PRO A 75 9.57 15.01 2.90
CA PRO A 75 8.34 15.81 2.91
C PRO A 75 7.59 15.86 1.57
N GLN A 76 8.11 15.23 0.51
CA GLN A 76 7.52 15.28 -0.84
C GLN A 76 6.59 14.11 -1.18
N LEU A 77 6.40 13.18 -0.26
CA LEU A 77 5.59 11.99 -0.51
C LEU A 77 4.12 12.31 -0.26
N LEU A 78 3.32 12.24 -1.32
CA LEU A 78 1.88 12.42 -1.24
C LEU A 78 1.24 11.12 -0.76
N GLY A 79 0.33 11.23 0.20
CA GLY A 79 -0.45 10.08 0.64
C GLY A 79 -1.54 9.70 -0.39
N PRO A 80 -1.74 8.41 -0.68
CA PRO A 80 -2.83 7.93 -1.53
C PRO A 80 -4.19 8.40 -1.00
N THR A 81 -5.00 9.05 -1.84
CA THR A 81 -6.42 9.33 -1.51
C THR A 81 -7.17 8.00 -1.47
N ILE A 82 -7.95 7.79 -0.43
CA ILE A 82 -8.87 6.65 -0.28
C ILE A 82 -10.34 7.09 -0.35
N GLU A 83 -10.62 8.35 -0.04
CA GLU A 83 -11.94 8.96 -0.21
C GLU A 83 -11.77 10.40 -0.72
N SER A 84 -12.38 10.72 -1.85
CA SER A 84 -12.20 11.99 -2.57
C SER A 84 -13.34 12.97 -2.32
N ASN A 85 -14.37 12.55 -1.58
CA ASN A 85 -15.57 13.32 -1.23
C ASN A 85 -16.06 14.25 -2.38
N ASN A 86 -15.72 15.53 -2.35
CA ASN A 86 -15.96 16.46 -3.46
C ASN A 86 -14.79 16.50 -4.46
N ARG A 87 -15.03 15.97 -5.67
CA ARG A 87 -14.07 15.93 -6.80
C ARG A 87 -13.48 17.27 -7.26
N THR A 88 -13.97 18.40 -6.76
CA THR A 88 -13.47 19.75 -7.10
C THR A 88 -12.55 20.34 -6.04
N THR A 89 -12.46 19.73 -4.87
CA THR A 89 -11.63 20.16 -3.74
C THR A 89 -10.80 19.00 -3.23
N LEU A 90 -9.62 19.29 -2.68
CA LEU A 90 -8.77 18.26 -2.06
C LEU A 90 -8.82 18.33 -0.52
N THR A 91 -9.33 19.43 0.03
CA THR A 91 -9.29 19.68 1.48
C THR A 91 -10.22 18.80 2.29
N ASP A 92 -11.17 18.15 1.63
CA ASP A 92 -12.07 17.15 2.20
C ASP A 92 -11.67 15.71 1.83
N ASP A 93 -10.57 15.50 1.12
CA ASP A 93 -10.05 14.15 0.85
C ASP A 93 -9.56 13.48 2.14
N VAL A 94 -9.78 12.18 2.22
CA VAL A 94 -9.16 11.29 3.20
C VAL A 94 -8.05 10.49 2.51
N ALA A 95 -6.90 10.39 3.16
CA ALA A 95 -5.71 9.73 2.66
C ALA A 95 -5.05 8.85 3.70
N ILE A 96 -4.21 7.92 3.21
CA ILE A 96 -3.27 7.17 4.05
C ILE A 96 -1.87 7.76 3.84
N SER A 97 -1.06 7.81 4.90
CA SER A 97 0.34 8.25 4.80
C SER A 97 1.17 7.29 3.90
N PRO A 98 2.24 7.79 3.25
CA PRO A 98 2.83 7.12 2.08
C PRO A 98 3.34 5.71 2.35
N ASN A 99 4.18 5.49 3.37
CA ASN A 99 4.71 4.16 3.65
C ASN A 99 3.62 3.25 4.23
N ALA A 100 2.77 3.77 5.13
CA ALA A 100 1.67 2.99 5.70
C ALA A 100 0.71 2.48 4.61
N ALA A 101 0.41 3.27 3.58
CA ALA A 101 -0.42 2.86 2.46
C ALA A 101 0.20 1.68 1.69
N ILE A 102 1.50 1.74 1.42
CA ILE A 102 2.23 0.68 0.69
C ILE A 102 2.31 -0.59 1.54
N CYS A 103 2.75 -0.51 2.80
CA CYS A 103 2.93 -1.71 3.62
C CYS A 103 1.59 -2.37 3.96
N SER A 104 0.55 -1.57 4.23
CA SER A 104 -0.79 -2.09 4.49
C SER A 104 -1.48 -2.66 3.24
N SER A 105 -0.92 -2.43 2.05
CA SER A 105 -1.37 -3.08 0.82
C SER A 105 -1.04 -4.57 0.78
N CYS A 106 -0.29 -5.13 1.75
CA CYS A 106 -0.07 -6.57 1.97
C CYS A 106 -0.26 -6.95 3.45
N HIS A 107 0.26 -6.14 4.38
CA HIS A 107 0.13 -6.34 5.82
C HIS A 107 -1.16 -5.73 6.38
N THR A 108 -2.27 -6.47 6.24
CA THR A 108 -3.62 -5.96 6.51
C THR A 108 -4.14 -6.18 7.93
N SER A 109 -3.40 -6.93 8.77
CA SER A 109 -3.85 -7.27 10.12
C SER A 109 -4.03 -6.03 10.98
N GLN A 110 -4.96 -6.10 11.95
CA GLN A 110 -5.21 -4.98 12.86
C GLN A 110 -3.96 -4.60 13.65
N THR A 111 -3.20 -5.58 14.12
CA THR A 111 -1.94 -5.35 14.83
C THR A 111 -0.89 -4.67 13.96
N ALA A 112 -0.79 -5.02 12.68
CA ALA A 112 0.12 -4.33 11.75
C ALA A 112 -0.30 -2.87 11.55
N LYS A 113 -1.60 -2.59 11.41
CA LYS A 113 -2.13 -1.22 11.31
C LYS A 113 -1.84 -0.39 12.56
N GLU A 114 -2.06 -0.94 13.75
CA GLU A 114 -1.75 -0.26 15.01
C GLU A 114 -0.25 0.00 15.16
N HIS A 115 0.60 -0.96 14.77
CA HIS A 115 2.05 -0.78 14.73
C HIS A 115 2.45 0.37 13.78
N MET A 116 1.87 0.43 12.58
CA MET A 116 2.11 1.51 11.64
C MET A 116 1.69 2.87 12.23
N ILE A 117 0.53 2.95 12.89
CA ILE A 117 0.06 4.18 13.56
C ILE A 117 1.01 4.62 14.68
N GLN A 118 1.47 3.68 15.51
CA GLN A 118 2.44 3.96 16.58
C GLN A 118 3.77 4.52 16.05
N ASN A 119 4.12 4.19 14.80
CA ASN A 119 5.34 4.66 14.14
C ASN A 119 5.09 5.81 13.15
N GLY A 120 4.01 6.57 13.37
CA GLY A 120 3.72 7.82 12.67
C GLY A 120 2.90 7.67 11.39
N GLY A 121 2.47 6.46 11.04
CA GLY A 121 1.49 6.22 10.00
C GLY A 121 0.13 6.83 10.33
N ASN A 122 -0.59 7.26 9.31
CA ASN A 122 -1.92 7.85 9.45
C ASN A 122 -2.86 7.25 8.39
N PHE A 123 -3.94 6.60 8.83
CA PHE A 123 -4.91 5.95 7.96
C PHE A 123 -6.15 6.80 7.66
N ALA A 124 -6.20 8.03 8.17
CA ALA A 124 -7.28 8.98 7.98
C ALA A 124 -6.74 10.42 7.93
N ALA A 125 -5.65 10.63 7.19
CA ALA A 125 -5.03 11.94 7.03
C ALA A 125 -5.87 12.83 6.11
N GLY A 126 -5.91 14.13 6.41
CA GLY A 126 -6.49 15.11 5.49
C GLY A 126 -5.48 15.53 4.41
N LYS A 127 -5.92 16.39 3.47
CA LYS A 127 -5.03 17.06 2.52
C LYS A 127 -5.20 18.57 2.53
N THR A 128 -4.17 19.28 2.10
CA THR A 128 -4.23 20.72 1.80
C THR A 128 -4.86 20.95 0.43
N ALA A 129 -5.20 22.20 0.10
CA ALA A 129 -5.67 22.56 -1.24
C ALA A 129 -4.64 22.28 -2.36
N ALA A 130 -3.35 22.17 -2.01
CA ALA A 130 -2.28 21.78 -2.93
C ALA A 130 -2.06 20.26 -2.99
N GLY A 131 -2.88 19.47 -2.30
CA GLY A 131 -2.78 18.01 -2.25
C GLY A 131 -1.75 17.45 -1.27
N ALA A 132 -0.97 18.31 -0.60
CA ALA A 132 -0.01 17.87 0.43
C ALA A 132 -0.76 17.24 1.62
N LEU A 133 -0.17 16.19 2.18
CA LEU A 133 -0.74 15.46 3.32
C LEU A 133 -0.79 16.35 4.57
N VAL A 134 -1.92 16.35 5.27
CA VAL A 134 -2.09 16.96 6.59
C VAL A 134 -2.13 15.83 7.61
N SER A 135 -0.95 15.52 8.17
CA SER A 135 -0.78 14.52 9.22
C SER A 135 -0.08 15.14 10.43
N SER A 136 -0.50 14.77 11.64
CA SER A 136 0.15 15.20 12.88
C SER A 136 1.47 14.48 13.16
N SER A 137 1.80 13.45 12.36
CA SER A 137 2.90 12.53 12.61
C SER A 137 3.74 12.29 11.35
N VAL A 138 5.02 12.02 11.57
CA VAL A 138 6.00 11.67 10.53
C VAL A 138 6.31 10.18 10.67
N GLU A 139 6.26 9.45 9.55
CA GLU A 139 6.60 8.03 9.53
C GLU A 139 8.09 7.80 9.82
N THR A 140 8.38 6.88 10.74
CA THR A 140 9.76 6.48 11.12
C THR A 140 10.12 5.08 10.64
N CYS A 141 9.35 4.54 9.68
CA CYS A 141 9.45 3.15 9.20
C CYS A 141 10.88 2.75 8.83
N ALA A 142 11.60 3.62 8.10
CA ALA A 142 12.96 3.36 7.63
C ALA A 142 13.99 3.12 8.74
N LEU A 143 13.72 3.52 9.99
CA LEU A 143 14.61 3.28 11.13
C LEU A 143 14.73 1.78 11.44
N CYS A 144 13.63 1.04 11.32
CA CYS A 144 13.57 -0.39 11.62
C CYS A 144 13.53 -1.25 10.36
N HIS A 145 12.85 -0.75 9.32
CA HIS A 145 12.60 -1.45 8.06
C HIS A 145 13.57 -1.05 6.93
N GLY A 146 14.46 -0.08 7.16
CA GLY A 146 15.53 0.27 6.22
C GLY A 146 16.69 -0.75 6.21
N PRO A 147 17.68 -0.55 5.31
CA PRO A 147 18.85 -1.42 5.21
C PRO A 147 19.61 -1.55 6.55
N GLY A 148 19.88 -2.78 6.98
CA GLY A 148 20.55 -3.08 8.24
C GLY A 148 19.73 -2.81 9.51
N GLY A 149 18.45 -2.42 9.35
CA GLY A 149 17.52 -2.25 10.46
C GLY A 149 17.17 -3.57 11.13
N ILE A 150 16.64 -3.50 12.34
CA ILE A 150 16.26 -4.69 13.13
C ILE A 150 15.18 -5.56 12.47
N ALA A 151 14.43 -4.98 11.54
CA ALA A 151 13.38 -5.62 10.75
C ALA A 151 13.50 -5.19 9.28
N ASP A 152 14.75 -5.16 8.77
CA ASP A 152 15.09 -4.84 7.39
C ASP A 152 14.17 -5.57 6.40
N VAL A 153 13.53 -4.82 5.49
CA VAL A 153 12.59 -5.38 4.49
C VAL A 153 13.21 -6.52 3.69
N ALA A 154 14.47 -6.39 3.28
CA ALA A 154 15.13 -7.41 2.47
C ALA A 154 15.39 -8.70 3.24
N VAL A 155 15.65 -8.59 4.55
CA VAL A 155 15.85 -9.74 5.43
C VAL A 155 14.52 -10.40 5.77
N MET A 156 13.50 -9.60 6.11
CA MET A 156 12.20 -10.11 6.54
C MET A 156 11.39 -10.76 5.42
N HIS A 157 11.60 -10.34 4.17
CA HIS A 157 11.02 -10.98 2.98
C HIS A 157 11.98 -11.98 2.33
N ASP A 158 13.07 -12.33 3.01
CA ASP A 158 14.07 -13.30 2.55
C ASP A 158 14.58 -13.08 1.11
N LEU A 159 14.73 -11.81 0.72
CA LEU A 159 14.94 -11.46 -0.69
C LEU A 159 16.18 -12.15 -1.25
N ALA A 160 17.25 -12.28 -0.47
CA ALA A 160 18.52 -12.90 -0.87
C ALA A 160 18.39 -14.34 -1.39
N ASN A 161 17.33 -15.05 -1.02
CA ASN A 161 17.15 -16.46 -1.34
C ASN A 161 16.20 -16.73 -2.51
N PHE A 162 15.64 -15.69 -3.14
CA PHE A 162 14.85 -15.89 -4.35
C PHE A 162 15.74 -16.25 -5.55
N PRO A 163 15.28 -17.18 -6.42
CA PRO A 163 16.09 -17.80 -7.48
C PRO A 163 16.62 -16.83 -8.56
N ASN A 164 16.24 -15.56 -8.52
CA ASN A 164 16.64 -14.53 -9.48
C ASN A 164 17.62 -13.49 -8.90
N ASN A 165 18.13 -13.66 -7.67
CA ASN A 165 19.06 -12.74 -7.02
C ASN A 165 20.53 -12.94 -7.43
N SER A 166 20.79 -13.02 -8.73
CA SER A 166 22.17 -12.98 -9.24
C SER A 166 22.64 -11.52 -9.37
N ASP A 167 23.04 -10.94 -8.24
CA ASP A 167 23.97 -9.80 -8.21
C ASP A 167 25.40 -10.32 -8.04
#